data_AF-A0A5X9FPL1-F1
#
_entry.id   AF-A0A5X9FPL1-F1
#
_cell.length_a   1.000
_cell.length_b   1.000
_cell.length_c   1.000
_cell.angle_alpha   90.00
_cell.angle_beta   90.00
_cell.angle_gamma   90.00
#
_symmetry.space_group_name_H-M   'P 1'
#
loop_
_entity.id
_entity.type
_entity.pdbx_description
1 polymer ?
#
loop_
_entity_poly.entity_id
_entity_poly.type
_entity_poly.pdbx_seq_one_letter_code
_entity_poly.pdbx_strand_id
1 'polypeptide(L)' 'MPTAARLNDKGTQHDGYHETVITAGSPTVFIDGLPAARMSDPLTPHDKPKHPPHPRKIASGSGSVFIDGL' A
#
# COMPACT_ATOMS: atom_id res chain seq x y z
N MET A 1 -15.48 9.60 1.65
CA MET A 1 -14.57 8.56 1.13
C MET A 1 -13.23 9.23 0.88
N PRO A 2 -12.12 8.74 1.46
CA PRO A 2 -10.79 9.22 1.08
C PRO A 2 -10.51 8.91 -0.39
N THR A 3 -9.48 9.54 -0.95
CA THR A 3 -8.99 9.21 -2.31
C THR A 3 -8.52 7.76 -2.36
N ALA A 4 -8.70 7.12 -3.52
CA ALA A 4 -8.26 5.74 -3.70
C ALA A 4 -6.73 5.65 -3.72
N ALA A 5 -6.18 4.64 -3.04
CA ALA A 5 -4.76 4.32 -3.10
C ALA A 5 -4.44 3.52 -4.37
N ARG A 6 -3.27 3.77 -4.94
CA ARG A 6 -2.80 3.21 -6.20
C ARG A 6 -1.35 2.76 -6.06
N LEU A 7 -0.88 2.00 -7.04
CA LEU A 7 0.55 1.72 -7.21
C LEU A 7 1.36 3.02 -7.13
N ASN A 8 2.50 2.98 -6.42
CA ASN A 8 3.39 4.12 -6.15
C ASN A 8 2.87 5.21 -5.20
N ASP A 9 1.64 5.14 -4.67
CA ASP A 9 1.22 6.04 -3.60
C ASP A 9 1.99 5.73 -2.28
N LYS A 10 2.23 6.76 -1.47
CA LYS A 10 3.07 6.69 -0.26
C LYS A 10 2.31 6.17 0.96
N GLY A 11 2.91 5.20 1.65
CA GLY A 11 2.57 4.85 3.02
C GLY A 11 3.47 5.60 4.01
N THR A 12 2.85 6.30 4.96
CA THR A 12 3.53 7.17 5.92
C THR A 12 4.65 6.47 6.71
N GLN A 13 5.62 7.26 7.18
CA GLN A 13 6.66 6.82 8.10
C GLN A 13 6.09 6.44 9.48
N HIS A 14 6.85 5.66 10.25
CA HIS A 14 6.56 5.41 11.67
C HIS A 14 7.85 5.10 12.44
N ASP A 15 7.96 5.49 13.71
CA ASP A 15 9.05 5.11 14.64
C ASP A 15 10.49 5.24 14.11
N GLY A 16 10.73 6.22 13.23
CA GLY A 16 12.01 6.45 12.57
C GLY A 16 12.28 5.58 11.33
N TYR A 17 11.33 4.75 10.91
CA TYR A 17 11.32 4.07 9.61
C TYR A 17 10.69 4.99 8.55
N HIS A 18 11.45 5.29 7.49
CA HIS A 18 11.07 6.23 6.44
C HIS A 18 9.81 5.79 5.65
N GLU A 19 9.13 6.72 5.01
CA GLU A 19 7.98 6.39 4.15
C GLU A 19 8.40 5.54 2.94
N THR A 20 7.53 4.63 2.52
CA THR A 20 7.74 3.79 1.34
C THR A 20 6.46 3.67 0.53
N VAL A 21 6.56 3.20 -0.70
CA VAL A 21 5.44 3.17 -1.66
C VAL A 21 4.81 1.79 -1.78
N ILE A 22 3.56 1.75 -2.25
CA ILE A 22 2.87 0.53 -2.68
C ILE A 22 3.56 -0.05 -3.92
N THR A 23 3.89 -1.35 -3.90
CA THR A 23 4.70 -2.02 -4.93
C THR A 23 3.93 -3.00 -5.80
N ALA A 24 2.70 -3.36 -5.42
CA ALA A 24 1.78 -4.11 -6.27
C ALA A 24 0.34 -3.64 -6.03
N GLY A 25 -0.52 -3.87 -7.00
CA GLY A 25 -1.94 -3.55 -6.93
C GLY A 25 -2.76 -4.52 -7.78
N SER A 26 -4.01 -4.16 -8.05
CA SER A 26 -4.93 -4.93 -8.89
C SER A 26 -4.40 -5.12 -10.33
N PRO A 27 -4.47 -6.33 -10.89
CA PRO A 27 -4.15 -6.57 -12.30
C PRO A 27 -5.31 -6.23 -13.25
N THR A 28 -6.51 -5.91 -12.74
CA THR A 28 -7.74 -5.75 -13.53
C THR A 28 -8.38 -4.37 -13.39
N VAL A 29 -8.15 -3.69 -12.27
CA VAL A 29 -8.77 -2.39 -11.94
C VAL A 29 -7.70 -1.32 -11.85
N PHE A 30 -7.87 -0.27 -12.65
CA PHE A 30 -6.97 0.86 -12.73
C PHE A 30 -7.70 2.13 -12.32
N ILE A 31 -7.07 2.93 -11.47
CA ILE A 31 -7.55 4.25 -11.05
C ILE A 31 -6.50 5.25 -11.51
N ASP A 32 -6.94 6.24 -12.30
CA ASP A 32 -6.07 7.21 -12.97
C ASP A 32 -4.94 6.57 -13.78
N GLY A 33 -5.21 5.41 -14.39
CA GLY A 33 -4.24 4.66 -15.19
C GLY A 33 -3.23 3.83 -14.40
N LEU A 34 -3.30 3.80 -13.07
CA LEU A 34 -2.43 3.00 -12.20
C LEU A 34 -3.21 1.85 -11.55
N PRO A 35 -2.58 0.69 -11.31
CA PRO A 35 -3.20 -0.40 -10.55
C PRO A 35 -3.78 0.08 -9.22
N ALA A 36 -5.05 -0.22 -8.96
CA ALA A 36 -5.71 0.12 -7.71
C ALA A 36 -5.12 -0.71 -6.56
N ALA A 37 -4.80 -0.09 -5.43
CA ALA A 37 -4.30 -0.79 -4.27
C ALA A 37 -5.45 -1.29 -3.37
N ARG A 38 -5.26 -2.46 -2.76
CA ARG A 38 -6.28 -3.22 -2.02
C ARG A 38 -5.72 -3.72 -0.70
N MET A 39 -6.59 -4.29 0.14
CA MET A 39 -6.14 -4.94 1.36
C MET A 39 -5.09 -6.02 1.04
N SER A 40 -4.05 -6.08 1.87
CA SER A 40 -2.88 -6.97 1.75
C SER A 40 -1.89 -6.68 0.62
N ASP A 41 -2.15 -5.70 -0.26
CA ASP A 41 -1.15 -5.31 -1.25
C ASP A 41 0.12 -4.76 -0.54
N PRO A 42 1.32 -5.12 -1.01
CA PRO A 42 2.58 -4.83 -0.35
C PRO A 42 3.03 -3.38 -0.55
N LEU A 43 3.82 -2.88 0.41
CA LEU A 43 4.66 -1.71 0.24
C LEU A 43 6.13 -2.15 0.30
N THR A 44 7.05 -1.32 -0.21
CA THR A 44 8.49 -1.59 -0.06
C THR A 44 8.82 -1.75 1.43
N PRO A 45 9.49 -2.85 1.84
CA PRO A 45 10.04 -2.99 3.18
C PRO A 45 10.93 -1.79 3.51
N HIS A 46 10.98 -1.42 4.78
CA HIS A 46 11.87 -0.36 5.24
C HIS A 46 12.64 -0.78 6.49
N ASP A 47 13.76 -0.12 6.69
CA ASP A 47 14.65 -0.25 7.83
C ASP A 47 14.87 1.11 8.49
N LYS A 48 15.63 1.09 9.58
CA LYS A 48 16.17 2.27 10.24
C LYS A 48 17.53 1.93 10.84
N PRO A 49 18.37 2.92 11.19
CA PRO A 49 19.68 2.65 11.77
C PRO A 49 19.62 1.64 12.93
N LYS A 50 20.50 0.64 12.90
CA LYS A 50 20.63 -0.44 13.91
C LYS A 50 19.41 -1.38 14.04
N HIS A 51 18.50 -1.39 13.06
CA HIS A 51 17.36 -2.32 13.04
C HIS A 51 17.26 -2.99 11.66
N PRO A 52 16.95 -4.29 11.57
CA PRO A 52 16.76 -4.96 10.29
C PRO A 52 15.50 -4.43 9.58
N PRO A 53 15.38 -4.60 8.25
CA PRO A 53 14.16 -4.24 7.53
C PRO A 53 12.99 -5.13 7.94
N HIS A 54 11.77 -4.57 7.91
CA HIS A 54 10.52 -5.32 8.09
C HIS A 54 9.53 -5.10 6.93
N PRO A 55 8.70 -6.11 6.60
CA PRO A 55 7.74 -6.02 5.51
C PRO A 55 6.56 -5.11 5.87
N ARG A 56 5.89 -4.60 4.83
CA ARG A 56 4.72 -3.73 4.94
C ARG A 56 3.62 -4.24 4.01
N LYS A 57 2.36 -4.07 4.43
CA LYS A 57 1.17 -4.32 3.60
C LYS A 57 0.02 -3.42 4.02
N ILE A 58 -0.93 -3.17 3.13
CA ILE A 58 -2.18 -2.47 3.45
C ILE A 58 -2.98 -3.32 4.44
N ALA A 59 -3.20 -2.80 5.64
CA ALA A 59 -3.80 -3.55 6.75
C ALA A 59 -5.34 -3.63 6.69
N SER A 60 -6.00 -2.67 6.04
CA SER A 60 -7.46 -2.58 5.98
C SER A 60 -7.93 -1.85 4.71
N GLY A 61 -9.07 -2.27 4.18
CA GLY A 61 -9.74 -1.64 3.03
C GLY A 61 -11.10 -1.01 3.39
N SER A 62 -11.90 -0.71 2.37
CA SER A 62 -13.28 -0.26 2.53
C SER A 62 -14.19 -1.37 3.05
N GLY A 63 -15.24 -1.03 3.82
CA GLY A 63 -16.25 -2.00 4.27
C GLY A 63 -17.34 -2.31 3.24
N SER A 64 -17.37 -1.61 2.11
CA SER A 64 -18.46 -1.72 1.12
C SER A 64 -18.01 -1.64 -0.35
N VAL A 65 -16.73 -1.37 -0.60
CA VAL A 65 -16.17 -1.33 -1.95
C VAL A 65 -15.04 -2.35 -2.00
N PHE A 66 -15.21 -3.37 -2.83
CA PHE A 66 -14.27 -4.47 -2.95
C PHE A 66 -13.70 -4.50 -4.36
N ILE A 67 -12.38 -4.54 -4.49
CA ILE A 67 -11.69 -4.61 -5.77
C ILE A 67 -11.08 -6.00 -5.87
N ASP A 68 -11.41 -6.74 -6.93
CA ASP A 68 -11.06 -8.16 -7.07
C ASP A 68 -11.51 -9.04 -5.88
N GLY A 69 -12.59 -8.64 -5.20
CA GLY A 69 -13.12 -9.35 -4.04
C GLY A 69 -12.34 -9.10 -2.73
N LEU A 70 -11.41 -8.15 -2.71
CA LEU A 70 -10.65 -7.70 -1.52
C LEU A 70 -11.12 -6.35 -1.00
#